data_AF-A0A388QPY1-F1
#
_entry.id   AF-A0A388QPY1-F1
#
_cell.length_a   1.000
_cell.length_b   1.000
_cell.length_c   1.000
_cell.angle_alpha   90.00
_cell.angle_beta   90.00
_cell.angle_gamma   90.00
#
_symmetry.space_group_name_H-M   'P 1'
#
loop_
_entity.id
_entity.type
_entity.pdbx_description
1 polymer ?
#
loop_
_entity_poly.entity_id
_entity_poly.type
_entity_poly.pdbx_seq_one_letter_code
_entity_poly.pdbx_strand_id
1 'polypeptide(L)'
;MLRPYLAWLLTGVALLAQTTEPPAGRVHVKFRALSFDGAILGAGYLEGKELHPLDLSSDCLTVEQTYVGTNPIRFVVGQSNRATPAPEWVSAHQQLTHDQARMQTLSLELATAQQRLGLLTADARERGGKAKPNATSEVDQLKAKVEALTKEISTLAQSAARAQDQVNHPTPTPTAAEPKARPKGISTEKAKPNAKARPTSDPRANEATERPRFTPLATHTFTADGRYLLLVHQTPVGTTITAIDDKEGAFPYGSMQFINLCAGPIEIRFGAKVLALNPNGKGTLQAPAGHNAYAEGAIYTKDNDGTHLGYAMRIFQQDDVRTLYFILPGDPGSHGVRLKGIEERKAPEPPAAPPGSDGKGPEAPR
;
A
#
# COMPACT_ATOMS: atom_id res chain seq x y z
N MET A 1 -71.80 -11.90 -24.99
CA MET A 1 -71.62 -13.31 -24.60
C MET A 1 -70.79 -13.37 -23.33
N LEU A 2 -71.13 -14.32 -22.47
CA LEU A 2 -70.75 -14.44 -21.05
C LEU A 2 -69.26 -14.75 -20.81
N ARG A 3 -68.75 -14.24 -19.68
CA ARG A 3 -67.55 -14.67 -18.91
C ARG A 3 -67.75 -16.13 -18.37
N PRO A 4 -66.76 -16.89 -17.79
CA PRO A 4 -65.75 -16.35 -16.88
C PRO A 4 -64.44 -17.14 -16.49
N TYR A 5 -63.68 -16.53 -15.58
CA TYR A 5 -62.78 -17.04 -14.50
C TYR A 5 -61.69 -18.09 -14.78
N LEU A 6 -60.43 -17.76 -14.45
CA LEU A 6 -59.83 -18.26 -13.20
C LEU A 6 -58.65 -17.39 -12.76
N ALA A 7 -58.77 -16.86 -11.54
CA ALA A 7 -57.72 -16.19 -10.79
C ALA A 7 -56.88 -17.22 -10.02
N TRP A 8 -55.58 -17.00 -9.94
CA TRP A 8 -54.74 -17.55 -8.87
C TRP A 8 -54.03 -16.40 -8.16
N LEU A 9 -54.43 -16.20 -6.91
CA LEU A 9 -53.76 -15.40 -5.89
C LEU A 9 -52.60 -16.22 -5.33
N LEU A 10 -51.39 -15.68 -5.35
CA LEU A 10 -50.35 -16.02 -4.37
C LEU A 10 -49.77 -14.72 -3.82
N THR A 11 -50.26 -14.37 -2.64
CA THR A 11 -49.65 -13.45 -1.67
C THR A 11 -48.27 -13.98 -1.26
N GLY A 12 -47.23 -13.23 -1.57
CA GLY A 12 -45.88 -13.42 -1.03
C GLY A 12 -45.36 -12.09 -0.54
N VAL A 13 -45.14 -11.99 0.77
CA VAL A 13 -44.66 -10.83 1.51
C VAL A 13 -43.32 -10.38 0.93
N ALA A 14 -43.30 -9.25 0.22
CA ALA A 14 -42.06 -8.54 -0.11
C ALA A 14 -41.58 -7.86 1.18
N LEU A 15 -40.70 -8.54 1.93
CA LEU A 15 -39.93 -7.91 2.98
C LEU A 15 -39.02 -6.88 2.29
N LEU A 16 -39.41 -5.61 2.40
CA LEU A 16 -38.64 -4.46 1.95
C LEU A 16 -37.27 -4.53 2.63
N ALA A 17 -36.25 -4.99 1.90
CA ALA A 17 -34.88 -4.61 2.20
C ALA A 17 -34.81 -3.11 2.01
N GLN A 18 -34.85 -2.37 3.11
CA GLN A 18 -34.48 -0.97 3.13
C GLN A 18 -32.99 -0.93 2.81
N THR A 19 -32.65 -0.82 1.53
CA THR A 19 -31.38 -0.21 1.14
C THR A 19 -31.49 1.24 1.59
N THR A 20 -31.07 1.49 2.82
CA THR A 20 -30.72 2.84 3.28
C THR A 20 -29.59 3.30 2.38
N GLU A 21 -29.93 4.02 1.32
CA GLU A 21 -28.95 4.84 0.60
C GLU A 21 -28.22 5.68 1.66
N PRO A 22 -26.88 5.61 1.73
CA PRO A 22 -26.13 6.44 2.64
C PRO A 22 -26.50 7.91 2.40
N PRO A 23 -26.59 8.75 3.45
CA PRO A 23 -26.75 10.20 3.27
C PRO A 23 -25.73 10.72 2.26
N ALA A 24 -26.14 11.60 1.34
CA ALA A 24 -25.30 12.10 0.25
C ALA A 24 -23.86 12.40 0.71
N GLY A 25 -22.88 11.68 0.15
CA GLY A 25 -21.46 11.80 0.50
C GLY A 25 -20.95 10.87 1.60
N ARG A 26 -21.77 9.94 2.11
CA ARG A 26 -21.31 8.81 2.96
C ARG A 26 -21.21 7.53 2.16
N VAL A 27 -20.39 6.60 2.66
CA VAL A 27 -20.27 5.24 2.12
C VAL A 27 -20.28 4.23 3.26
N HIS A 28 -20.80 3.05 2.97
CA HIS A 28 -20.71 1.88 3.81
C HIS A 28 -19.80 0.86 3.12
N VAL A 29 -18.59 0.72 3.66
CA VAL A 29 -17.59 -0.19 3.09
C VAL A 29 -17.00 -1.09 4.14
N LYS A 30 -16.72 -2.32 3.73
CA LYS A 30 -15.83 -3.23 4.46
C LYS A 30 -14.50 -3.25 3.75
N PHE A 31 -13.41 -3.17 4.49
CA PHE A 31 -12.10 -3.22 3.84
C PHE A 31 -11.04 -3.92 4.66
N ARG A 32 -10.05 -4.44 3.95
CA ARG A 32 -8.76 -4.83 4.52
C ARG A 32 -7.67 -4.07 3.80
N ALA A 33 -6.59 -3.76 4.49
CA ALA A 33 -5.53 -2.94 3.94
C ALA A 33 -4.18 -3.65 4.05
N LEU A 34 -3.25 -3.31 3.17
CA LEU A 34 -1.83 -3.63 3.30
C LEU A 34 -1.01 -2.46 2.74
N SER A 35 0.25 -2.37 3.17
CA SER A 35 1.20 -1.42 2.61
C SER A 35 2.14 -2.11 1.62
N PHE A 36 2.16 -1.66 0.38
CA PHE A 36 2.87 -2.36 -0.69
C PHE A 36 4.40 -2.25 -0.55
N ASP A 37 4.91 -1.10 -0.15
CA ASP A 37 6.35 -0.79 -0.19
C ASP A 37 7.10 -1.05 1.12
N GLY A 38 6.37 -1.27 2.22
CA GLY A 38 6.93 -1.50 3.55
C GLY A 38 5.92 -1.23 4.64
N ALA A 39 6.10 -1.82 5.82
CA ALA A 39 5.15 -1.68 6.91
C ALA A 39 5.01 -0.21 7.37
N ILE A 40 3.77 0.23 7.62
CA ILE A 40 3.46 1.56 8.14
C ILE A 40 2.84 1.39 9.53
N LEU A 41 3.65 1.63 10.55
CA LEU A 41 3.27 1.52 11.95
C LEU A 41 2.69 2.84 12.48
N GLY A 42 1.74 2.76 13.40
CA GLY A 42 0.98 3.89 13.93
C GLY A 42 0.00 4.47 12.91
N ALA A 43 -0.28 3.76 11.82
CA ALA A 43 -1.28 4.18 10.85
C ALA A 43 -2.70 4.04 11.42
N GLY A 44 -3.65 4.71 10.78
CA GLY A 44 -5.07 4.62 11.10
C GLY A 44 -5.91 5.38 10.09
N TYR A 45 -7.22 5.29 10.24
CA TYR A 45 -8.18 6.04 9.43
C TYR A 45 -9.11 6.87 10.31
N LEU A 46 -9.64 7.94 9.74
CA LEU A 46 -10.56 8.84 10.44
C LEU A 46 -12.02 8.52 10.10
N GLU A 47 -12.82 8.30 11.15
CA GLU A 47 -14.28 8.33 11.08
C GLU A 47 -14.76 9.64 11.72
N GLY A 48 -15.03 10.63 10.87
CA GLY A 48 -15.25 12.01 11.33
C GLY A 48 -13.99 12.60 11.98
N LYS A 49 -14.00 12.68 13.32
CA LYS A 49 -12.86 13.15 14.13
C LYS A 49 -12.16 12.03 14.91
N GLU A 50 -12.74 10.84 14.93
CA GLU A 50 -12.22 9.68 15.66
C GLU A 50 -11.14 8.97 14.86
N LEU A 51 -10.04 8.61 15.53
CA LEU A 51 -8.97 7.82 14.93
C LEU A 51 -9.22 6.34 15.24
N HIS A 52 -9.27 5.54 14.18
CA HIS A 52 -9.25 4.09 14.26
C HIS A 52 -7.84 3.58 13.92
N PRO A 53 -7.08 3.08 14.91
CA PRO A 53 -5.73 2.56 14.67
C PRO A 53 -5.76 1.35 13.74
N LEU A 54 -4.84 1.32 12.79
CA LEU A 54 -4.71 0.27 11.80
C LEU A 54 -3.27 0.24 11.28
N ASP A 55 -2.42 -0.56 11.93
CA ASP A 55 -1.07 -0.82 11.41
C ASP A 55 -1.15 -1.56 10.07
N LEU A 56 -0.33 -1.13 9.11
CA LEU A 56 -0.32 -1.69 7.76
C LEU A 56 0.93 -2.53 7.57
N SER A 57 0.76 -3.85 7.45
CA SER A 57 1.84 -4.78 7.14
C SER A 57 2.19 -4.77 5.65
N SER A 58 3.42 -5.15 5.31
CA SER A 58 3.82 -5.39 3.92
C SER A 58 3.54 -6.79 3.40
N ASP A 59 3.22 -7.72 4.29
CA ASP A 59 3.25 -9.16 4.02
C ASP A 59 1.89 -9.83 4.27
N CYS A 60 0.96 -9.13 4.91
CA CYS A 60 -0.39 -9.62 5.17
C CYS A 60 -1.42 -8.49 5.12
N LEU A 61 -2.66 -8.86 4.82
CA LEU A 61 -3.81 -7.99 4.95
C LEU A 61 -4.15 -7.78 6.43
N THR A 62 -4.63 -6.59 6.77
CA THR A 62 -5.24 -6.33 8.08
C THR A 62 -6.49 -7.21 8.30
N VAL A 63 -6.95 -7.26 9.55
CA VAL A 63 -8.32 -7.72 9.83
C VAL A 63 -9.34 -6.80 9.14
N GLU A 64 -10.49 -7.36 8.79
CA GLU A 64 -11.58 -6.62 8.14
C GLU A 64 -12.07 -5.48 9.03
N GLN A 65 -12.08 -4.28 8.47
CA GLN A 65 -12.65 -3.07 9.03
C GLN A 65 -14.03 -2.85 8.43
N THR A 66 -14.94 -2.28 9.22
CA THR A 66 -16.22 -1.76 8.72
C THR A 66 -16.21 -0.25 8.90
N TYR A 67 -16.45 0.49 7.82
CA TYR A 67 -16.45 1.95 7.80
C TYR A 67 -17.78 2.48 7.30
N VAL A 68 -18.38 3.39 8.07
CA VAL A 68 -19.63 4.07 7.73
C VAL A 68 -19.45 5.57 7.89
N GLY A 69 -18.69 6.18 6.99
CA GLY A 69 -18.29 7.58 7.14
C GLY A 69 -18.37 8.38 5.86
N THR A 70 -17.75 9.55 5.88
CA THR A 70 -17.63 10.45 4.75
C THR A 70 -16.77 9.85 3.64
N ASN A 71 -17.13 10.11 2.39
CA ASN A 71 -16.31 9.78 1.24
C ASN A 71 -15.69 11.09 0.70
N PRO A 72 -14.36 11.26 0.72
CA PRO A 72 -13.34 10.22 0.87
C PRO A 72 -12.98 9.84 2.30
N ILE A 73 -12.53 8.59 2.47
CA ILE A 73 -11.86 8.13 3.70
C ILE A 73 -10.46 8.74 3.79
N ARG A 74 -10.05 9.13 5.00
CA ARG A 74 -8.75 9.74 5.27
C ARG A 74 -7.91 8.82 6.13
N PHE A 75 -6.74 8.45 5.63
CA PHE A 75 -5.71 7.73 6.37
C PHE A 75 -4.70 8.71 6.95
N VAL A 76 -4.23 8.42 8.15
CA VAL A 76 -3.29 9.25 8.91
C VAL A 76 -2.28 8.37 9.65
N VAL A 77 -1.22 8.98 10.15
CA VAL A 77 -0.29 8.36 11.09
C VAL A 77 -0.34 9.11 12.42
N GLY A 78 -0.51 8.35 13.51
CA GLY A 78 -0.56 8.84 14.88
C GLY A 78 0.76 9.43 15.35
N GLN A 79 0.70 10.62 15.99
CA GLN A 79 1.81 11.13 16.79
C GLN A 79 1.69 10.61 18.23
N SER A 80 1.70 9.29 18.45
CA SER A 80 1.68 8.75 19.81
C SER A 80 3.09 8.64 20.34
N ASN A 81 3.41 9.48 21.35
CA ASN A 81 4.44 9.44 22.40
C ASN A 81 5.49 8.30 22.40
N ARG A 82 6.08 8.00 21.24
CA ARG A 82 7.36 7.30 21.14
C ARG A 82 8.37 8.28 21.75
N ALA A 83 9.29 7.80 22.58
CA ALA A 83 10.60 8.44 22.62
C ALA A 83 10.97 8.66 21.15
N THR A 84 10.92 9.92 20.71
CA THR A 84 10.94 10.28 19.30
C THR A 84 12.12 9.53 18.71
N PRO A 85 11.95 8.54 17.79
CA PRO A 85 13.07 8.24 16.93
C PRO A 85 13.38 9.60 16.31
N ALA A 86 14.59 10.11 16.54
CA ALA A 86 14.93 11.51 16.28
C ALA A 86 14.31 11.94 14.94
N PRO A 87 13.79 13.17 14.79
CA PRO A 87 13.20 13.63 13.52
C PRO A 87 14.07 13.28 12.30
N GLU A 88 15.38 13.22 12.51
CA GLU A 88 16.42 12.77 11.59
C GLU A 88 16.27 11.31 11.13
N TRP A 89 15.86 10.36 11.97
CA TRP A 89 15.74 8.93 11.63
C TRP A 89 14.55 8.62 10.72
N VAL A 90 13.42 9.29 10.93
CA VAL A 90 12.24 9.19 10.05
C VAL A 90 12.49 9.91 8.74
N SER A 91 13.10 11.10 8.80
CA SER A 91 13.51 11.84 7.61
C SER A 91 14.56 11.07 6.80
N ALA A 92 15.51 10.41 7.46
CA ALA A 92 16.53 9.59 6.83
C ALA A 92 15.93 8.34 6.16
N HIS A 93 14.97 7.65 6.78
CA HIS A 93 14.27 6.54 6.11
C HIS A 93 13.46 7.01 4.91
N GLN A 94 12.68 8.09 5.05
CA GLN A 94 11.91 8.64 3.93
C GLN A 94 12.82 9.10 2.80
N GLN A 95 13.92 9.77 3.13
CA GLN A 95 14.91 10.22 2.16
C GLN A 95 15.65 9.05 1.50
N LEU A 96 16.01 8.01 2.26
CA LEU A 96 16.61 6.79 1.73
C LEU A 96 15.67 6.10 0.72
N THR A 97 14.40 5.92 1.08
CA THR A 97 13.40 5.28 0.19
C THR A 97 13.15 6.12 -1.05
N HIS A 98 13.03 7.45 -0.89
CA HIS A 98 12.88 8.38 -2.02
C HIS A 98 14.10 8.34 -2.96
N ASP A 99 15.30 8.41 -2.40
CA ASP A 99 16.55 8.42 -3.16
C ASP A 99 16.76 7.07 -3.88
N GLN A 100 16.39 5.96 -3.26
CA GLN A 100 16.39 4.63 -3.89
C GLN A 100 15.42 4.54 -5.07
N ALA A 101 14.17 5.00 -4.91
CA ALA A 101 13.18 5.01 -6.00
C ALA A 101 13.61 5.94 -7.16
N ARG A 102 14.17 7.11 -6.83
CA ARG A 102 14.72 8.07 -7.80
C ARG A 102 15.92 7.48 -8.54
N MET A 103 16.85 6.81 -7.85
CA MET A 103 17.98 6.12 -8.46
C MET A 103 17.55 5.02 -9.42
N GLN A 104 16.51 4.24 -9.09
CA GLN A 104 15.96 3.21 -9.98
C GLN A 104 15.35 3.82 -11.26
N THR A 105 14.68 4.97 -11.14
CA THR A 105 14.11 5.67 -12.30
C THR A 105 15.23 6.22 -13.20
N LEU A 106 16.22 6.88 -12.60
CA LEU A 106 17.34 7.46 -13.35
C LEU A 106 18.25 6.40 -13.99
N SER A 107 18.40 5.23 -13.36
CA SER A 107 19.16 4.13 -13.93
C SER A 107 18.49 3.56 -15.19
N LEU A 108 17.15 3.51 -15.22
CA LEU A 108 16.39 3.15 -16.41
C LEU A 108 16.57 4.18 -17.54
N GLU A 109 16.53 5.47 -17.21
CA GLU A 109 16.79 6.53 -18.18
C GLU A 109 18.22 6.50 -18.73
N LEU A 110 19.20 6.21 -17.88
CA LEU A 110 20.60 6.06 -18.26
C LEU A 110 20.78 4.89 -19.24
N ALA A 111 20.22 3.71 -18.90
CA ALA A 111 20.28 2.54 -19.75
C ALA A 111 19.67 2.80 -21.13
N THR A 112 18.52 3.49 -21.17
CA THR A 112 17.85 3.90 -22.41
C THR A 112 18.71 4.85 -23.24
N ALA A 113 19.33 5.84 -22.61
CA ALA A 113 20.21 6.80 -23.30
C ALA A 113 21.49 6.13 -23.83
N GLN A 114 22.09 5.21 -23.08
CA GLN A 114 23.26 4.43 -23.49
C GLN A 114 22.94 3.49 -24.66
N GLN A 115 21.79 2.81 -24.62
CA GLN A 115 21.33 1.97 -25.73
C GLN A 115 21.15 2.79 -27.02
N ARG A 116 20.54 3.98 -26.91
CA ARG A 116 20.35 4.88 -28.06
C ARG A 116 21.70 5.34 -28.64
N LEU A 117 22.66 5.67 -27.80
CA LEU A 117 24.02 6.04 -28.22
C LEU A 117 24.72 4.89 -28.95
N GLY A 118 24.56 3.65 -28.45
CA GLY A 118 25.09 2.44 -29.08
C GLY A 118 24.52 2.22 -30.50
N LEU A 119 23.21 2.37 -30.66
CA LEU A 119 22.54 2.25 -31.96
C LEU A 119 23.02 3.30 -32.97
N LEU A 120 23.17 4.56 -32.54
CA LEU A 120 23.67 5.63 -33.41
C LEU A 120 25.13 5.41 -33.83
N THR A 121 25.94 4.86 -32.92
CA THR A 121 27.35 4.53 -33.20
C THR A 121 27.47 3.36 -34.17
N ALA A 122 26.61 2.34 -34.04
CA ALA A 122 26.53 1.20 -34.95
C ALA A 122 26.08 1.63 -36.36
N ASP A 123 25.01 2.44 -36.47
CA ASP A 123 24.51 2.97 -37.75
C ASP A 123 25.57 3.84 -38.46
N ALA A 124 26.37 4.61 -37.72
CA ALA A 124 27.50 5.36 -38.28
C ALA A 124 28.62 4.44 -38.82
N ARG A 125 28.88 3.30 -38.16
CA ARG A 125 29.88 2.32 -38.59
C ARG A 125 29.45 1.58 -39.85
N GLU A 126 28.19 1.16 -39.93
CA GLU A 126 27.62 0.47 -41.09
C GLU A 126 27.58 1.35 -42.34
N ARG A 127 27.49 2.68 -42.17
CA ARG A 127 27.51 3.66 -43.27
C ARG A 127 28.91 4.17 -43.64
N GLY A 128 29.96 3.50 -43.18
CA GLY A 128 31.34 3.90 -43.48
C GLY A 128 31.71 5.28 -42.92
N GLY A 129 31.17 5.64 -41.75
CA GLY A 129 31.43 6.92 -41.08
C GLY A 129 30.52 8.07 -41.51
N LYS A 130 29.57 7.83 -42.45
CA LYS A 130 28.60 8.85 -42.87
C LYS A 130 27.38 8.87 -41.94
N ALA A 131 27.42 9.74 -40.94
CA ALA A 131 26.32 9.95 -40.00
C ALA A 131 25.07 10.54 -40.70
N LYS A 132 23.86 10.21 -40.22
CA LYS A 132 22.61 10.85 -40.67
C LYS A 132 22.66 12.37 -40.39
N PRO A 133 21.97 13.21 -41.18
CA PRO A 133 21.77 14.61 -40.79
C PRO A 133 21.14 14.66 -39.39
N ASN A 134 21.72 15.48 -38.50
CA ASN A 134 21.40 15.63 -37.07
C ASN A 134 21.90 14.52 -36.10
N ALA A 135 22.55 13.46 -36.59
CA ALA A 135 23.07 12.40 -35.71
C ALA A 135 24.21 12.89 -34.81
N THR A 136 25.05 13.82 -35.28
CA THR A 136 26.12 14.41 -34.46
C THR A 136 25.55 15.20 -33.29
N SER A 137 24.54 16.06 -33.53
CA SER A 137 23.86 16.81 -32.46
C SER A 137 23.09 15.90 -31.50
N GLU A 138 22.48 14.81 -31.99
CA GLU A 138 21.80 13.82 -31.14
C GLU A 138 22.80 13.07 -30.24
N VAL A 139 23.96 12.69 -30.79
CA VAL A 139 25.06 12.08 -30.02
C VAL A 139 25.57 13.02 -28.94
N ASP A 140 25.77 14.31 -29.24
CA ASP A 140 26.26 15.29 -28.26
C ASP A 140 25.22 15.54 -27.14
N GLN A 141 23.94 15.62 -27.49
CA GLN A 141 22.85 15.71 -26.50
C GLN A 141 22.75 14.46 -25.62
N LEU A 142 22.87 13.26 -26.20
CA LEU A 142 22.83 12.01 -25.45
C LEU A 142 24.04 11.85 -24.53
N LYS A 143 25.24 12.27 -24.96
CA LYS A 143 26.43 12.30 -24.10
C LYS A 143 26.24 13.24 -22.91
N ALA A 144 25.76 14.46 -23.15
CA ALA A 144 25.45 15.41 -22.09
C ALA A 144 24.37 14.88 -21.14
N LYS A 145 23.34 14.20 -21.67
CA LYS A 145 22.30 13.55 -20.85
C LYS A 145 22.85 12.41 -20.01
N VAL A 146 23.69 11.54 -20.57
CA VAL A 146 24.33 10.44 -19.83
C VAL A 146 25.22 10.98 -18.71
N GLU A 147 26.00 12.02 -18.97
CA GLU A 147 26.84 12.67 -17.95
C GLU A 147 25.98 13.30 -16.83
N ALA A 148 24.91 14.01 -17.18
CA ALA A 148 23.98 14.60 -16.21
C ALA A 148 23.28 13.53 -15.35
N LEU A 149 22.75 12.47 -15.97
CA LEU A 149 22.10 11.36 -15.26
C LEU A 149 23.08 10.63 -14.34
N THR A 150 24.31 10.40 -14.80
CA THR A 150 25.36 9.74 -14.00
C THR A 150 25.71 10.59 -12.77
N LYS A 151 25.79 11.92 -12.94
CA LYS A 151 26.01 12.86 -11.84
C LYS A 151 24.85 12.85 -10.85
N GLU A 152 23.60 12.87 -11.33
CA GLU A 152 22.40 12.81 -10.47
C GLU A 152 22.32 11.50 -9.67
N ILE A 153 22.56 10.34 -10.33
CA ILE A 153 22.65 9.04 -9.66
C ILE A 153 23.75 9.03 -8.60
N SER A 154 24.93 9.57 -8.91
CA SER A 154 26.04 9.65 -7.94
C SER A 154 25.69 10.52 -6.74
N THR A 155 25.02 11.66 -6.96
CA THR A 155 24.57 12.53 -5.85
C THR A 155 23.52 11.85 -4.98
N LEU A 156 22.59 11.11 -5.58
CA LEU A 156 21.56 10.36 -4.86
C LEU A 156 22.15 9.15 -4.13
N ALA A 157 23.17 8.51 -4.69
CA ALA A 157 23.88 7.42 -4.02
C ALA A 157 24.63 7.94 -2.77
N GLN A 158 25.20 9.14 -2.85
CA GLN A 158 25.83 9.80 -1.70
C GLN A 158 24.82 10.24 -0.64
N SER A 159 23.65 10.75 -1.02
CA SER A 159 22.59 11.10 -0.07
C SER A 159 21.97 9.85 0.57
N ALA A 160 21.73 8.80 -0.20
CA ALA A 160 21.28 7.50 0.29
C ALA A 160 22.30 6.86 1.23
N ALA A 161 23.61 6.92 0.92
CA ALA A 161 24.65 6.43 1.82
C ALA A 161 24.69 7.19 3.15
N ARG A 162 24.53 8.52 3.13
CA ARG A 162 24.45 9.35 4.35
C ARG A 162 23.18 9.06 5.15
N ALA A 163 22.05 8.89 4.48
CA ALA A 163 20.80 8.52 5.12
C ALA A 163 20.90 7.12 5.74
N GLN A 164 21.50 6.15 5.04
CA GLN A 164 21.76 4.80 5.54
C GLN A 164 22.70 4.79 6.75
N ASP A 165 23.73 5.65 6.75
CA ASP A 165 24.66 5.80 7.88
C ASP A 165 23.95 6.39 9.11
N GLN A 166 23.06 7.37 8.93
CA GLN A 166 22.20 7.91 10.01
C GLN A 166 21.19 6.88 10.53
N VAL A 167 20.75 5.95 9.67
CA VAL A 167 19.89 4.84 10.06
C VAL A 167 20.66 3.81 10.91
N ASN A 168 21.88 3.46 10.51
CA ASN A 168 22.71 2.45 11.18
C ASN A 168 23.43 2.96 12.43
N HIS A 169 23.76 4.26 12.48
CA HIS A 169 24.49 4.91 13.58
C HIS A 169 23.75 6.19 14.04
N PRO A 170 22.64 6.05 14.79
CA PRO A 170 21.98 7.21 15.37
C PRO A 170 22.94 7.91 16.33
N THR A 171 23.22 9.18 16.10
CA THR A 171 24.10 9.96 16.98
C THR A 171 23.44 10.06 18.37
N PRO A 172 24.12 9.67 19.46
CA PRO A 172 23.57 9.87 20.79
C PRO A 172 23.43 11.37 21.05
N THR A 173 22.24 11.81 21.41
CA THR A 173 22.00 13.17 21.90
C THR A 173 22.91 13.43 23.10
N PRO A 174 23.61 14.58 23.20
CA PRO A 174 24.37 14.91 24.39
C PRO A 174 23.38 15.07 25.54
N THR A 175 23.32 14.08 26.42
CA THR A 175 22.63 14.20 27.71
C THR A 175 23.24 15.40 28.42
N ALA A 176 22.38 16.37 28.76
CA ALA A 176 22.77 17.55 29.52
C ALA A 176 23.60 17.12 30.75
N ALA A 177 24.75 17.76 30.92
CA ALA A 177 25.70 17.50 31.98
C ALA A 177 25.02 17.47 33.36
N GLU A 178 25.16 16.35 34.06
CA GLU A 178 24.94 16.26 35.51
C GLU A 178 25.91 17.20 36.24
N PRO A 179 25.44 18.08 37.14
CA PRO A 179 26.32 18.77 38.07
C PRO A 179 26.74 17.80 39.19
N LYS A 180 28.06 17.64 39.37
CA LYS A 180 28.68 16.88 40.45
C LYS A 180 28.29 17.39 41.85
N ALA A 181 28.11 16.44 42.76
CA ALA A 181 27.88 16.50 44.21
C ALA A 181 28.76 17.53 44.98
N ARG A 182 28.42 18.07 46.18
CA ARG A 182 28.03 17.48 47.50
C ARG A 182 27.94 18.66 48.53
N PRO A 183 27.74 18.51 49.88
CA PRO A 183 27.10 17.48 50.73
C PRO A 183 26.13 18.02 51.84
N LYS A 184 25.32 17.08 52.39
CA LYS A 184 24.83 16.90 53.79
C LYS A 184 24.20 18.07 54.59
N GLY A 185 22.99 17.81 55.12
CA GLY A 185 22.69 18.11 56.52
C GLY A 185 21.23 18.42 56.89
N ILE A 186 20.65 17.49 57.66
CA ILE A 186 19.70 17.71 58.77
C ILE A 186 18.19 17.83 58.46
N SER A 187 17.48 17.00 59.22
CA SER A 187 16.06 16.73 59.41
C SER A 187 15.20 17.86 59.99
N THR A 188 13.88 17.74 59.80
CA THR A 188 12.71 18.00 60.69
C THR A 188 11.60 18.70 59.90
N GLU A 189 10.41 18.12 59.69
CA GLU A 189 9.27 17.92 60.59
C GLU A 189 8.15 18.97 60.35
N LYS A 190 6.93 18.46 60.12
CA LYS A 190 5.59 19.06 60.34
C LYS A 190 5.03 20.23 59.48
N ALA A 191 3.79 19.95 59.04
CA ALA A 191 2.58 20.78 59.08
C ALA A 191 2.25 21.80 57.96
N LYS A 192 1.06 21.57 57.38
CA LYS A 192 0.11 22.44 56.61
C LYS A 192 -0.12 23.84 57.24
N PRO A 193 -0.94 24.76 56.65
CA PRO A 193 -1.43 24.96 55.27
C PRO A 193 -1.49 26.45 54.80
N ASN A 194 -2.06 26.67 53.60
CA ASN A 194 -2.92 27.81 53.21
C ASN A 194 -2.26 29.09 52.67
N ALA A 195 -2.63 29.51 51.45
CA ALA A 195 -3.34 30.77 51.21
C ALA A 195 -3.54 31.05 49.70
N LYS A 196 -4.76 31.50 49.40
CA LYS A 196 -5.27 31.99 48.12
C LYS A 196 -4.45 33.18 47.58
N ALA A 197 -4.23 33.21 46.28
CA ALA A 197 -4.28 34.44 45.49
C ALA A 197 -4.58 34.10 44.02
N ARG A 198 -5.75 34.52 43.55
CA ARG A 198 -6.04 34.73 42.13
C ARG A 198 -5.93 36.24 41.89
N PRO A 199 -5.40 36.67 40.74
CA PRO A 199 -6.17 37.65 39.98
C PRO A 199 -6.36 37.23 38.52
N THR A 200 -7.62 37.44 38.14
CA THR A 200 -8.21 37.63 36.81
C THR A 200 -7.28 38.07 35.67
N SER A 201 -7.37 37.36 34.55
CA SER A 201 -7.22 37.92 33.20
C SER A 201 -8.33 37.39 32.28
N ASP A 202 -8.75 38.27 31.38
CA ASP A 202 -9.95 38.24 30.52
C ASP A 202 -10.20 36.96 29.70
N PRO A 203 -11.47 36.60 29.45
CA PRO A 203 -11.85 35.55 28.53
C PRO A 203 -12.20 36.15 27.16
N ARG A 204 -11.22 36.27 26.24
CA ARG A 204 -11.37 36.14 24.77
C ARG A 204 -10.07 36.53 24.04
N ALA A 205 -9.77 35.77 22.99
CA ALA A 205 -8.57 35.77 22.13
C ALA A 205 -7.38 35.03 22.77
N ASN A 206 -6.95 33.85 22.33
CA ASN A 206 -7.01 33.26 21.00
C ASN A 206 -7.25 31.76 21.10
N GLU A 207 -8.12 31.25 20.22
CA GLU A 207 -8.15 29.86 19.81
C GLU A 207 -6.71 29.39 19.56
N ALA A 208 -6.19 28.56 20.47
CA ALA A 208 -5.06 27.74 20.14
C ALA A 208 -5.53 26.87 18.97
N THR A 209 -5.03 27.17 17.77
CA THR A 209 -5.11 26.27 16.63
C THR A 209 -4.48 24.96 17.08
N GLU A 210 -5.29 24.02 17.59
CA GLU A 210 -4.82 22.70 17.95
C GLU A 210 -4.17 22.14 16.69
N ARG A 211 -2.84 21.98 16.72
CA ARG A 211 -2.13 21.29 15.65
C ARG A 211 -2.82 19.93 15.46
N PRO A 212 -3.09 19.50 14.22
CA PRO A 212 -3.68 18.19 14.03
C PRO A 212 -2.77 17.15 14.68
N ARG A 213 -3.32 16.35 15.60
CA ARG A 213 -2.61 15.30 16.37
C ARG A 213 -2.09 14.14 15.48
N PHE A 214 -2.29 14.25 14.17
CA PHE A 214 -2.10 13.22 13.18
C PHE A 214 -1.49 13.83 11.92
N THR A 215 -0.53 13.12 11.32
CA THR A 215 0.03 13.48 10.02
C THR A 215 -0.82 12.81 8.93
N PRO A 216 -1.30 13.55 7.91
CA PRO A 216 -2.00 12.94 6.78
C PRO A 216 -1.12 11.90 6.07
N LEU A 217 -1.69 10.72 5.80
CA LEU A 217 -1.01 9.66 5.05
C LEU A 217 -1.50 9.64 3.60
N ALA A 218 -2.78 9.35 3.40
CA ALA A 218 -3.40 9.30 2.08
C ALA A 218 -4.93 9.46 2.20
N THR A 219 -5.60 9.64 1.07
CA THR A 219 -7.06 9.79 1.01
C THR A 219 -7.58 8.96 -0.16
N HIS A 220 -8.72 8.29 0.02
CA HIS A 220 -9.33 7.48 -1.03
C HIS A 220 -10.82 7.75 -1.16
N THR A 221 -11.27 7.96 -2.40
CA THR A 221 -12.70 8.09 -2.73
C THR A 221 -13.21 6.76 -3.26
N PHE A 222 -14.11 6.11 -2.53
CA PHE A 222 -14.77 4.89 -3.00
C PHE A 222 -15.78 5.22 -4.09
N THR A 223 -15.91 4.34 -5.07
CA THR A 223 -16.88 4.50 -6.17
C THR A 223 -18.29 4.06 -5.78
N ALA A 224 -18.42 3.12 -4.84
CA ALA A 224 -19.68 2.60 -4.32
C ALA A 224 -19.49 1.95 -2.95
N ASP A 225 -20.60 1.65 -2.27
CA ASP A 225 -20.61 0.74 -1.13
C ASP A 225 -20.11 -0.66 -1.53
N GLY A 226 -19.55 -1.41 -0.58
CA GLY A 226 -19.08 -2.77 -0.85
C GLY A 226 -17.90 -3.22 -0.02
N ARG A 227 -17.23 -4.27 -0.51
CA ARG A 227 -16.05 -4.85 0.14
C ARG A 227 -14.82 -4.62 -0.72
N TYR A 228 -13.72 -4.17 -0.11
CA TYR A 228 -12.51 -3.76 -0.82
C TYR A 228 -11.22 -4.29 -0.17
N LEU A 229 -10.21 -4.54 -1.00
CA LEU A 229 -8.82 -4.60 -0.57
C LEU A 229 -8.15 -3.27 -0.89
N LEU A 230 -7.54 -2.65 0.11
CA LEU A 230 -6.84 -1.37 -0.02
C LEU A 230 -5.34 -1.60 -0.06
N LEU A 231 -4.71 -1.13 -1.13
CA LEU A 231 -3.27 -1.16 -1.29
C LEU A 231 -2.75 0.25 -1.08
N VAL A 232 -2.05 0.44 0.02
CA VAL A 232 -1.37 1.69 0.33
C VAL A 232 0.04 1.61 -0.24
N HIS A 233 0.40 2.51 -1.15
CA HIS A 233 1.71 2.46 -1.81
C HIS A 233 2.25 3.85 -2.11
N GLN A 234 3.57 3.97 -2.24
CA GLN A 234 4.28 5.20 -2.54
C GLN A 234 4.34 5.45 -4.04
N THR A 235 4.08 6.69 -4.42
CA THR A 235 4.30 7.21 -5.77
C THR A 235 5.25 8.41 -5.70
N PRO A 236 5.76 8.91 -6.84
CA PRO A 236 6.56 10.15 -6.85
C PRO A 236 5.84 11.38 -6.27
N VAL A 237 4.50 11.35 -6.20
CA VAL A 237 3.66 12.45 -5.68
C VAL A 237 3.27 12.23 -4.20
N GLY A 238 3.69 11.11 -3.60
CA GLY A 238 3.41 10.73 -2.22
C GLY A 238 2.65 9.41 -2.11
N THR A 239 2.11 9.15 -0.92
CA THR A 239 1.38 7.91 -0.63
C THR A 239 -0.02 7.93 -1.25
N THR A 240 -0.38 6.86 -1.92
CA THR A 240 -1.68 6.68 -2.60
C THR A 240 -2.34 5.39 -2.14
N ILE A 241 -3.66 5.29 -2.39
CA ILE A 241 -4.45 4.11 -2.07
C ILE A 241 -5.13 3.63 -3.34
N THR A 242 -4.84 2.40 -3.73
CA THR A 242 -5.57 1.68 -4.77
C THR A 242 -6.57 0.73 -4.13
N ALA A 243 -7.86 0.90 -4.42
CA ALA A 243 -8.90 -0.01 -3.98
C ALA A 243 -9.19 -1.07 -5.05
N ILE A 244 -9.27 -2.32 -4.61
CA ILE A 244 -9.62 -3.48 -5.43
C ILE A 244 -10.94 -4.02 -4.89
N ASP A 245 -11.94 -4.10 -5.77
CA ASP A 245 -13.21 -4.77 -5.45
C ASP A 245 -12.96 -6.22 -4.98
N ASP A 246 -13.45 -6.52 -3.77
CA ASP A 246 -13.40 -7.81 -3.07
C ASP A 246 -14.82 -8.28 -2.71
N LYS A 247 -15.79 -7.99 -3.58
CA LYS A 247 -17.12 -8.58 -3.49
C LYS A 247 -17.03 -10.10 -3.45
N GLU A 248 -17.99 -10.70 -2.74
CA GLU A 248 -18.10 -12.14 -2.64
C GLU A 248 -18.15 -12.79 -4.02
N GLY A 249 -17.35 -13.85 -4.21
CA GLY A 249 -17.22 -14.56 -5.48
C GLY A 249 -16.28 -13.93 -6.52
N ALA A 250 -15.86 -12.67 -6.41
CA ALA A 250 -14.91 -12.08 -7.36
C ALA A 250 -13.47 -12.61 -7.21
N PHE A 251 -13.11 -12.97 -5.98
CA PHE A 251 -11.81 -13.52 -5.64
C PHE A 251 -11.98 -14.60 -4.56
N PRO A 252 -12.46 -15.80 -4.95
CA PRO A 252 -12.77 -16.89 -4.01
C PRO A 252 -11.50 -17.55 -3.44
N TYR A 253 -11.66 -18.25 -2.31
CA TYR A 253 -10.63 -19.16 -1.80
C TYR A 253 -10.33 -20.30 -2.79
N GLY A 254 -9.09 -20.78 -2.80
CA GLY A 254 -8.56 -21.71 -3.79
C GLY A 254 -8.20 -21.04 -5.13
N SER A 255 -8.21 -19.71 -5.21
CA SER A 255 -7.88 -18.97 -6.42
C SER A 255 -6.75 -17.98 -6.22
N MET A 256 -6.20 -17.50 -7.34
CA MET A 256 -5.14 -16.52 -7.39
C MET A 256 -5.62 -15.30 -8.20
N GLN A 257 -5.44 -14.11 -7.66
CA GLN A 257 -5.70 -12.87 -8.37
C GLN A 257 -4.39 -12.21 -8.75
N PHE A 258 -4.19 -11.99 -10.04
CA PHE A 258 -3.00 -11.36 -10.59
C PHE A 258 -3.30 -9.91 -10.94
N ILE A 259 -2.35 -9.03 -10.65
CA ILE A 259 -2.41 -7.60 -10.96
C ILE A 259 -1.14 -7.23 -11.71
N ASN A 260 -1.30 -6.74 -12.94
CA ASN A 260 -0.20 -6.34 -13.79
C ASN A 260 0.23 -4.91 -13.48
N LEU A 261 1.37 -4.73 -12.81
CA LEU A 261 1.99 -3.43 -12.58
C LEU A 261 3.16 -3.17 -13.54
N CYS A 262 3.33 -4.00 -14.56
CA CYS A 262 4.27 -3.73 -15.65
C CYS A 262 3.70 -2.69 -16.62
N ALA A 263 4.60 -1.99 -17.34
CA ALA A 263 4.22 -1.02 -18.36
C ALA A 263 3.60 -1.68 -19.61
N GLY A 264 3.89 -2.96 -19.86
CA GLY A 264 3.43 -3.73 -21.00
C GLY A 264 2.39 -4.81 -20.65
N PRO A 265 1.68 -5.34 -21.65
CA PRO A 265 0.77 -6.45 -21.45
C PRO A 265 1.54 -7.74 -21.11
N ILE A 266 0.88 -8.62 -20.36
CA ILE A 266 1.42 -9.91 -19.94
C ILE A 266 0.42 -11.04 -20.19
N GLU A 267 0.92 -12.27 -20.21
CA GLU A 267 0.10 -13.48 -20.22
C GLU A 267 0.54 -14.44 -19.13
N ILE A 268 -0.38 -14.83 -18.25
CA ILE A 268 -0.17 -15.89 -17.28
C ILE A 268 -0.71 -17.18 -17.88
N ARG A 269 0.10 -18.25 -17.86
CA ARG A 269 -0.26 -19.55 -18.41
C ARG A 269 -0.10 -20.65 -17.37
N PHE A 270 -1.11 -21.50 -17.25
CA PHE A 270 -1.06 -22.77 -16.52
C PHE A 270 -1.56 -23.89 -17.44
N GLY A 271 -0.63 -24.60 -18.08
CA GLY A 271 -0.97 -25.54 -19.15
C GLY A 271 -1.78 -24.84 -20.26
N ALA A 272 -2.99 -25.33 -20.53
CA ALA A 272 -3.89 -24.75 -21.54
C ALA A 272 -4.65 -23.49 -21.06
N LYS A 273 -4.66 -23.17 -19.76
CA LYS A 273 -5.33 -21.97 -19.25
C LYS A 273 -4.44 -20.75 -19.47
N VAL A 274 -4.98 -19.71 -20.09
CA VAL A 274 -4.28 -18.44 -20.36
C VAL A 274 -5.09 -17.27 -19.81
N LEU A 275 -4.45 -16.38 -19.07
CA LEU A 275 -4.98 -15.09 -18.63
C LEU A 275 -4.10 -13.98 -19.19
N ALA A 276 -4.64 -13.22 -20.14
CA ALA A 276 -3.97 -12.03 -20.68
C ALA A 276 -4.37 -10.80 -19.86
N LEU A 277 -3.40 -10.01 -19.41
CA LEU A 277 -3.62 -8.78 -18.66
C LEU A 277 -2.93 -7.60 -19.35
N ASN A 278 -3.69 -6.56 -19.65
CA ASN A 278 -3.15 -5.27 -20.06
C ASN A 278 -2.41 -4.59 -18.88
N PRO A 279 -1.60 -3.54 -19.13
CA PRO A 279 -1.03 -2.72 -18.07
C PRO A 279 -2.11 -2.24 -17.10
N ASN A 280 -1.84 -2.31 -15.79
CA ASN A 280 -2.81 -2.04 -14.71
C ASN A 280 -4.06 -2.96 -14.70
N GLY A 281 -4.05 -4.02 -15.51
CA GLY A 281 -5.12 -5.01 -15.55
C GLY A 281 -5.05 -5.97 -14.37
N LYS A 282 -6.21 -6.52 -14.00
CA LYS A 282 -6.32 -7.59 -13.01
C LYS A 282 -7.13 -8.76 -13.54
N GLY A 283 -6.86 -9.97 -13.04
CA GLY A 283 -7.65 -11.14 -13.36
C GLY A 283 -7.45 -12.27 -12.36
N THR A 284 -8.47 -13.11 -12.23
CA THR A 284 -8.47 -14.24 -11.29
C THR A 284 -8.31 -15.54 -12.08
N LEU A 285 -7.47 -16.44 -11.58
CA LEU A 285 -7.28 -17.79 -12.09
C LEU A 285 -7.33 -18.81 -10.96
N GLN A 286 -7.81 -20.00 -11.29
CA GLN A 286 -7.63 -21.18 -10.45
C GLN A 286 -6.65 -22.11 -11.17
N ALA A 287 -5.59 -22.52 -10.48
CA ALA A 287 -4.60 -23.40 -11.10
C ALA A 287 -5.25 -24.74 -11.44
N PRO A 288 -4.79 -25.42 -12.51
CA PRO A 288 -5.33 -26.71 -12.92
C PRO A 288 -4.74 -27.85 -12.06
N ALA A 289 -4.77 -27.72 -10.74
CA ALA A 289 -4.34 -28.76 -9.80
C ALA A 289 -5.37 -28.90 -8.69
N GLY A 290 -5.48 -30.11 -8.14
CA GLY A 290 -6.37 -30.40 -7.01
C GLY A 290 -5.82 -29.87 -5.68
N HIS A 291 -6.63 -29.99 -4.64
CA HIS A 291 -6.24 -29.65 -3.28
C HIS A 291 -4.94 -30.37 -2.86
N ASN A 292 -3.99 -29.63 -2.28
CA ASN A 292 -2.67 -30.10 -1.87
C ASN A 292 -1.81 -30.68 -3.01
N ALA A 293 -1.97 -30.17 -4.23
CA ALA A 293 -1.14 -30.51 -5.37
C ALA A 293 -0.43 -29.28 -5.94
N TYR A 294 0.66 -29.53 -6.66
CA TYR A 294 1.39 -28.47 -7.37
C TYR A 294 0.85 -28.27 -8.77
N ALA A 295 0.75 -27.00 -9.18
CA ALA A 295 0.58 -26.62 -10.58
C ALA A 295 1.81 -25.86 -11.07
N GLU A 296 2.20 -26.10 -12.30
CA GLU A 296 3.24 -25.34 -12.99
C GLU A 296 2.61 -24.27 -13.86
N GLY A 297 3.19 -23.08 -13.82
CA GLY A 297 2.77 -21.95 -14.62
C GLY A 297 3.92 -21.07 -15.03
N ALA A 298 3.62 -20.10 -15.89
CA ALA A 298 4.58 -19.09 -16.33
C ALA A 298 3.89 -17.77 -16.62
N ILE A 299 4.60 -16.67 -16.41
CA ILE A 299 4.23 -15.34 -16.88
C ILE A 299 5.10 -15.01 -18.08
N TYR A 300 4.45 -14.57 -19.14
CA TYR A 300 5.07 -14.09 -20.35
C TYR A 300 4.85 -12.59 -20.50
N THR A 301 5.88 -11.87 -20.93
CA THR A 301 5.82 -10.46 -21.33
C THR A 301 5.78 -10.38 -22.85
N LYS A 302 5.22 -9.28 -23.38
CA LYS A 302 5.19 -9.03 -24.82
C LYS A 302 5.83 -7.70 -25.18
N ASP A 303 6.56 -7.71 -26.28
CA ASP A 303 7.09 -6.53 -26.95
C ASP A 303 6.96 -6.66 -28.49
N ASN A 304 7.68 -5.81 -29.23
CA ASN A 304 7.67 -5.83 -30.69
C ASN A 304 8.32 -7.09 -31.29
N ASP A 305 9.21 -7.75 -30.55
CA ASP A 305 9.98 -8.91 -31.02
C ASP A 305 9.27 -10.23 -30.68
N GLY A 306 8.26 -10.19 -29.81
CA GLY A 306 7.33 -11.28 -29.60
C GLY A 306 6.96 -11.50 -28.14
N THR A 307 6.81 -12.78 -27.78
CA THR A 307 6.43 -13.22 -26.42
C THR A 307 7.64 -13.84 -25.73
N HIS A 308 7.98 -13.33 -24.56
CA HIS A 308 9.19 -13.71 -23.81
C HIS A 308 8.80 -14.29 -22.45
N LEU A 309 9.55 -15.29 -21.98
CA LEU A 309 9.34 -15.83 -20.64
C LEU A 309 9.82 -14.80 -19.60
N GLY A 310 8.91 -14.29 -18.79
CA GLY A 310 9.21 -13.34 -17.72
C GLY A 310 9.42 -13.99 -16.36
N TYR A 311 8.67 -15.05 -16.04
CA TYR A 311 8.78 -15.76 -14.77
C TYR A 311 8.22 -17.19 -14.89
N ALA A 312 8.90 -18.18 -14.31
CA ALA A 312 8.39 -19.54 -14.17
C ALA A 312 7.96 -19.76 -12.71
N MET A 313 6.78 -20.35 -12.49
CA MET A 313 6.20 -20.54 -11.17
C MET A 313 5.76 -21.99 -10.95
N ARG A 314 5.88 -22.43 -9.70
CA ARG A 314 5.31 -23.68 -9.21
C ARG A 314 4.50 -23.35 -7.96
N ILE A 315 3.19 -23.56 -8.02
CA ILE A 315 2.27 -23.12 -6.98
C ILE A 315 1.63 -24.32 -6.31
N PHE A 316 1.67 -24.35 -4.98
CA PHE A 316 0.97 -25.33 -4.18
C PHE A 316 -0.48 -24.87 -4.00
N GLN A 317 -1.45 -25.66 -4.45
CA GLN A 317 -2.87 -25.33 -4.35
C GLN A 317 -3.44 -25.74 -3.00
N GLN A 318 -4.11 -24.79 -2.33
CA GLN A 318 -4.89 -25.03 -1.13
C GLN A 318 -6.25 -24.34 -1.28
N ASP A 319 -7.33 -25.06 -1.01
CA ASP A 319 -8.70 -24.60 -1.30
C ASP A 319 -9.17 -23.54 -0.30
N ASP A 320 -8.50 -23.48 0.86
CA ASP A 320 -8.73 -22.52 1.92
C ASP A 320 -7.80 -21.31 1.85
N VAL A 321 -6.92 -21.22 0.84
CA VAL A 321 -6.02 -20.08 0.62
C VAL A 321 -6.40 -19.37 -0.66
N ARG A 322 -6.44 -18.05 -0.62
CA ARG A 322 -6.44 -17.22 -1.83
C ARG A 322 -5.18 -16.37 -1.85
N THR A 323 -4.62 -16.18 -3.03
CA THR A 323 -3.33 -15.50 -3.19
C THR A 323 -3.44 -14.31 -4.14
N LEU A 324 -3.06 -13.11 -3.69
CA LEU A 324 -2.86 -11.97 -4.58
C LEU A 324 -1.42 -11.96 -5.07
N TYR A 325 -1.22 -11.85 -6.38
CA TYR A 325 0.08 -11.67 -6.99
C TYR A 325 0.16 -10.31 -7.69
N PHE A 326 1.11 -9.50 -7.23
CA PHE A 326 1.53 -8.28 -7.90
C PHE A 326 2.69 -8.59 -8.82
N ILE A 327 2.49 -8.33 -10.10
CA ILE A 327 3.49 -8.57 -11.13
C ILE A 327 4.19 -7.25 -11.41
N LEU A 328 5.46 -7.18 -11.03
CA LEU A 328 6.30 -6.00 -11.08
C LEU A 328 7.32 -6.14 -12.21
N PRO A 329 7.76 -5.03 -12.83
CA PRO A 329 8.89 -5.10 -13.76
C PRO A 329 10.13 -5.67 -13.07
N GLY A 330 10.82 -6.55 -13.79
CA GLY A 330 12.15 -7.04 -13.43
C GLY A 330 13.23 -5.98 -13.66
N ASP A 331 14.47 -6.44 -13.82
CA ASP A 331 15.60 -5.54 -14.04
C ASP A 331 15.45 -4.76 -15.37
N PRO A 332 15.90 -3.49 -15.42
CA PRO A 332 15.87 -2.68 -16.64
C PRO A 332 16.46 -3.40 -17.84
N GLY A 333 15.74 -3.38 -18.96
CA GLY A 333 16.17 -4.03 -20.21
C GLY A 333 15.99 -5.55 -20.24
N SER A 334 15.48 -6.17 -19.17
CA SER A 334 15.08 -7.58 -19.19
C SER A 334 13.59 -7.74 -19.52
N HIS A 335 13.22 -8.91 -20.05
CA HIS A 335 11.82 -9.34 -20.15
C HIS A 335 11.28 -9.96 -18.86
N GLY A 336 12.13 -10.04 -17.82
CA GLY A 336 11.82 -10.64 -16.55
C GLY A 336 10.77 -9.85 -15.77
N VAL A 337 10.01 -10.56 -14.94
CA VAL A 337 9.09 -9.93 -13.97
C VAL A 337 9.39 -10.42 -12.57
N ARG A 338 9.07 -9.61 -11.56
CA ARG A 338 9.10 -9.99 -10.15
C ARG A 338 7.69 -10.20 -9.65
N LEU A 339 7.51 -11.14 -8.72
CA LEU A 339 6.23 -11.41 -8.09
C LEU A 339 6.29 -11.06 -6.62
N LYS A 340 5.31 -10.29 -6.15
CA LYS A 340 4.99 -10.15 -4.73
C LYS A 340 3.67 -10.85 -4.47
N GLY A 341 3.71 -11.91 -3.67
CA GLY A 341 2.53 -12.68 -3.27
C GLY A 341 2.03 -12.26 -1.88
N ILE A 342 0.72 -12.13 -1.73
CA ILE A 342 0.05 -11.99 -0.43
C ILE A 342 -0.96 -13.12 -0.31
N GLU A 343 -0.76 -13.98 0.68
CA GLU A 343 -1.65 -15.10 0.94
C GLU A 343 -2.63 -14.75 2.04
N GLU A 344 -3.87 -15.20 1.85
CA GLU A 344 -4.91 -15.10 2.84
C GLU A 344 -5.55 -16.46 3.03
N ARG A 345 -5.51 -16.95 4.28
CA ARG A 345 -6.19 -18.18 4.66
C ARG A 345 -7.60 -17.88 5.18
N LYS A 346 -8.55 -18.70 4.77
CA LYS A 346 -9.93 -18.68 5.28
C LYS A 346 -9.89 -18.84 6.80
N ALA A 347 -10.57 -17.94 7.51
CA ALA A 347 -10.71 -18.08 8.95
C ALA A 347 -11.44 -19.41 9.27
N PRO A 348 -11.02 -20.13 10.33
CA PRO A 348 -11.73 -21.31 10.77
C PRO A 348 -13.18 -20.93 11.10
N GLU A 349 -14.12 -21.76 10.67
CA GLU A 349 -15.52 -21.57 11.01
C GLU A 349 -15.67 -21.69 12.54
N PRO A 350 -16.40 -20.77 13.20
CA PRO A 350 -16.67 -20.91 14.63
C PRO A 350 -17.30 -22.28 14.87
N PRO A 351 -16.92 -22.99 15.95
CA PRO A 351 -17.57 -24.26 16.28
C PRO A 351 -19.07 -24.01 16.37
N ALA A 352 -19.85 -24.88 15.72
CA ALA A 352 -21.30 -24.81 15.78
C ALA A 352 -21.72 -24.72 17.25
N ALA A 353 -22.57 -23.74 17.58
CA ALA A 353 -23.09 -23.62 18.93
C ALA A 353 -23.69 -24.97 19.33
N PRO A 354 -23.39 -25.49 20.54
CA PRO A 354 -23.94 -26.76 20.97
C PRO A 354 -25.47 -26.68 20.86
N PRO A 355 -26.13 -27.69 20.28
CA PRO A 355 -27.58 -27.68 20.17
C PRO A 355 -28.17 -27.61 21.59
N GLY A 356 -28.76 -26.47 21.95
CA GLY A 356 -29.41 -26.26 23.24
C GLY A 356 -29.05 -25.00 24.05
N SER A 357 -28.22 -24.07 23.55
CA SER A 357 -28.05 -22.77 24.22
C SER A 357 -29.15 -21.79 23.81
N ASP A 358 -30.36 -22.04 24.29
CA ASP A 358 -31.42 -21.04 24.31
C ASP A 358 -30.97 -19.86 25.20
N GLY A 359 -30.76 -18.71 24.56
CA GLY A 359 -30.88 -17.36 25.12
C GLY A 359 -30.49 -17.14 26.59
N LYS A 360 -29.20 -16.99 26.87
CA LYS A 360 -28.76 -16.03 27.90
C LYS A 360 -27.57 -15.24 27.36
N GLY A 361 -27.84 -13.99 26.98
CA GLY A 361 -26.82 -13.02 26.63
C GLY A 361 -25.88 -12.75 27.82
N PRO A 362 -24.65 -12.27 27.57
CA PRO A 362 -23.71 -11.95 28.62
C PRO A 362 -24.23 -10.77 29.45
N GLU A 363 -24.37 -10.97 30.75
CA GLU A 363 -24.66 -9.91 31.71
C GLU A 363 -23.40 -9.06 31.89
N ALA A 364 -23.49 -7.75 31.61
CA ALA A 364 -22.38 -6.83 31.75
C ALA A 364 -21.98 -6.66 33.24
N PRO A 365 -20.68 -6.61 33.57
CA PRO A 365 -20.24 -6.42 34.95
C PRO A 365 -20.55 -4.98 35.40
N ARG A 366 -21.09 -4.86 36.61
CA ARG A 366 -21.37 -3.59 37.32
C ARG A 366 -20.12 -2.95 37.89
#